data_AF-A0A4Y2APC0-F1
#
_entry.id   AF-A0A4Y2APC0-F1
#
_cell.length_a   1.000
_cell.length_b   1.000
_cell.length_c   1.000
_cell.angle_alpha   90.00
_cell.angle_beta   90.00
_cell.angle_gamma   90.00
#
_symmetry.space_group_name_H-M   'P 1'
#
loop_
_entity.id
_entity.type
_entity.pdbx_description
1 polymer ?
#
loop_
_entity_poly.entity_id
_entity_poly.type
_entity_poly.pdbx_seq_one_letter_code
_entity_poly.pdbx_strand_id
1 'polypeptide(L)'
;MSQHRLLQTSAPLQQEEILPGQTRILKRNRRATLPHIAADFNDGTSASVSVRTVRRTVINMGSQSRRPIRVPLLTARHKALLLSGARQHYHWTVDDWKQVAWSDESRFQLYQTDAHVGVSRRHH
;
A
#
# COMPACT_ATOMS: atom_id res chain seq x y z
N MET A 1 6.30 -47.24 45.05
CA MET A 1 5.71 -45.91 44.77
C MET A 1 6.00 -45.54 43.32
N SER A 2 4.95 -45.17 42.58
CA SER A 2 4.85 -44.46 41.28
C SER A 2 5.80 -44.87 40.14
N GLN A 3 5.37 -45.62 39.14
CA GLN A 3 4.48 -45.26 38.01
C GLN A 3 5.05 -44.24 36.99
N HIS A 4 5.47 -44.79 35.85
CA HIS A 4 5.14 -44.45 34.45
C HIS A 4 5.12 -42.99 33.95
N ARG A 5 6.00 -42.75 32.95
CA ARG A 5 5.79 -42.16 31.60
C ARG A 5 4.90 -40.90 31.50
N LEU A 6 5.44 -39.81 30.94
CA LEU A 6 4.94 -39.20 29.69
C LEU A 6 5.85 -38.07 29.18
N LEU A 7 6.14 -38.16 27.89
CA LEU A 7 6.73 -37.13 27.06
C LEU A 7 5.83 -35.89 27.10
N GLN A 8 6.37 -34.75 27.55
CA GLN A 8 5.81 -33.46 27.18
C GLN A 8 6.70 -32.88 26.09
N THR A 9 6.37 -33.27 24.86
CA THR A 9 6.65 -32.47 23.68
C THR A 9 5.93 -31.13 23.89
N SER A 10 6.68 -30.10 24.25
CA SER A 10 6.12 -28.75 24.37
C SER A 10 5.71 -28.28 22.98
N ALA A 11 4.41 -28.00 22.89
CA ALA A 11 3.66 -27.65 21.70
C ALA A 11 4.36 -26.61 20.79
N PRO A 12 4.15 -26.66 19.46
CA PRO A 12 4.63 -25.62 18.57
C PRO A 12 4.00 -24.30 18.98
N LEU A 13 4.87 -23.29 19.15
CA LEU A 13 4.51 -21.90 19.39
C LEU A 13 3.37 -21.51 18.47
N GLN A 14 2.21 -21.30 19.09
CA GLN A 14 1.01 -20.86 18.41
C GLN A 14 1.35 -19.63 17.58
N GLN A 15 0.86 -19.64 16.34
CA GLN A 15 0.80 -18.51 15.43
C GLN A 15 0.61 -17.24 16.24
N GLU A 16 1.67 -16.41 16.34
CA GLU A 16 1.64 -15.12 17.03
C GLU A 16 0.36 -14.42 16.62
N GLU A 17 -0.55 -14.24 17.59
CA GLU A 17 -1.81 -13.56 17.39
C GLU A 17 -1.54 -12.27 16.63
N ILE A 18 -2.04 -12.21 15.40
CA ILE A 18 -1.97 -11.01 14.57
C ILE A 18 -2.75 -9.94 15.34
N LEU A 19 -2.02 -9.09 16.07
CA LEU A 19 -2.63 -8.14 17.01
C LEU A 19 -3.66 -7.31 16.24
N PRO A 20 -4.96 -7.38 16.59
CA PRO A 20 -6.04 -6.86 15.76
C PRO A 20 -5.90 -5.36 15.45
N GLY A 21 -5.21 -4.61 16.32
CA GLY A 21 -4.84 -3.20 16.11
C GLY A 21 -4.01 -2.93 14.86
N GLN A 22 -3.07 -3.81 14.50
CA GLN A 22 -2.17 -3.63 13.36
C GLN A 22 -2.91 -3.71 12.02
N THR A 23 -3.88 -4.62 11.90
CA THR A 23 -4.71 -4.75 10.68
C THR A 23 -5.60 -3.53 10.44
N ARG A 24 -6.08 -2.90 11.53
CA ARG A 24 -6.95 -1.71 11.48
C ARG A 24 -6.19 -0.47 11.01
N ILE A 25 -4.96 -0.26 11.46
CA ILE A 25 -4.14 0.89 11.09
C ILE A 25 -3.72 0.82 9.61
N LEU A 26 -3.28 -0.35 9.14
CA LEU A 26 -2.93 -0.56 7.73
C LEU A 26 -4.13 -0.37 6.78
N LYS A 27 -5.34 -0.72 7.22
CA LYS A 27 -6.59 -0.52 6.46
C LYS A 27 -6.99 0.96 6.39
N ARG A 28 -6.82 1.71 7.48
CA ARG A 28 -7.18 3.14 7.58
C ARG A 28 -6.17 4.06 6.90
N ASN A 29 -4.87 3.79 7.06
CA ASN A 29 -3.82 4.63 6.51
C ASN A 29 -2.74 3.81 5.81
N ARG A 30 -2.93 3.56 4.51
CA ARG A 30 -1.95 2.83 3.66
C ARG A 30 -0.61 3.57 3.48
N ARG A 31 -0.49 4.81 3.96
CA ARG A 31 0.73 5.63 3.88
C ARG A 31 1.48 5.74 5.21
N ALA A 32 0.96 5.12 6.28
CA ALA A 32 1.61 5.19 7.59
C ALA A 32 2.99 4.51 7.57
N THR A 33 3.99 5.21 8.08
CA THR A 33 5.36 4.69 8.23
C THR A 33 5.43 3.75 9.44
N LEU A 34 6.33 2.76 9.41
CA LEU A 34 6.47 1.77 10.49
C LEU A 34 6.62 2.38 11.90
N PRO A 35 7.36 3.49 12.13
CA PRO A 35 7.44 4.12 13.44
C PRO A 35 6.11 4.74 13.90
N HIS A 36 5.33 5.29 12.97
CA HIS A 36 4.01 5.85 13.27
C HIS A 36 3.03 4.74 13.68
N ILE A 37 3.06 3.61 12.95
CA ILE A 37 2.26 2.43 13.31
C ILE A 37 2.66 1.88 14.69
N ALA A 38 3.96 1.89 15.02
CA ALA A 38 4.44 1.47 16.34
C ALA A 38 4.00 2.44 17.45
N ALA A 39 4.08 3.76 17.21
CA ALA A 39 3.62 4.78 18.15
C ALA A 39 2.11 4.68 18.41
N ASP A 40 1.29 4.57 17.35
CA ASP A 40 -0.17 4.40 17.45
C ASP A 40 -0.56 3.11 18.18
N PHE A 41 0.29 2.08 18.16
CA PHE A 41 0.06 0.84 18.88
C PHE A 41 0.42 0.97 20.37
N ASN A 42 1.51 1.68 20.66
CA ASN A 42 2.00 1.88 22.02
C ASN A 42 1.17 2.94 22.77
N ASP A 43 0.41 3.77 22.05
CA ASP A 43 -0.52 4.72 22.65
C ASP A 43 -1.65 3.98 23.39
N GLY A 44 -1.73 4.20 24.70
CA GLY A 44 -2.73 3.57 25.58
C GLY A 44 -2.50 2.09 25.93
N THR A 45 -1.41 1.46 25.46
CA THR A 45 -1.11 0.04 25.74
C THR A 45 0.08 -0.07 26.71
N SER A 46 0.00 -0.94 27.71
CA SER A 46 1.10 -1.20 28.67
C SER A 46 2.26 -2.01 28.05
N ALA A 47 2.09 -2.52 26.83
CA ALA A 47 3.09 -3.26 26.07
C ALA A 47 3.74 -2.35 25.01
N SER A 48 5.07 -2.22 25.08
CA SER A 48 5.86 -1.50 24.08
C SER A 48 6.23 -2.42 22.92
N VAL A 49 5.67 -2.18 21.75
CA VAL A 49 6.00 -2.88 20.51
C VAL A 49 7.09 -2.13 19.75
N SER A 50 8.17 -2.84 19.45
CA SER A 50 9.26 -2.31 18.63
C SER A 50 8.86 -2.20 17.15
N VAL A 51 9.48 -1.24 16.45
CA VAL A 51 9.35 -1.09 14.99
C VAL A 51 9.72 -2.38 14.25
N ARG A 52 10.66 -3.18 14.79
CA ARG A 52 11.07 -4.47 14.21
C ARG A 52 9.95 -5.49 14.24
N THR A 53 9.20 -5.55 15.33
CA THR A 53 8.02 -6.42 15.48
C THR A 53 6.89 -5.98 14.55
N VAL A 54 6.63 -4.68 14.45
CA VAL A 54 5.68 -4.11 13.47
C VAL A 54 6.09 -4.45 12.03
N ARG A 55 7.38 -4.35 11.69
CA ARG A 55 7.85 -4.71 10.34
C ARG A 55 7.60 -6.18 10.00
N ARG A 56 7.93 -7.10 10.92
CA ARG A 56 7.74 -8.55 10.71
C ARG A 56 6.27 -8.89 10.48
N THR A 57 5.39 -8.38 11.33
CA THR A 57 3.95 -8.59 11.23
C THR A 57 3.37 -8.00 9.94
N VAL A 58 3.76 -6.80 9.55
CA VAL A 58 3.36 -6.16 8.27
C VAL A 58 3.75 -7.02 7.06
N ILE A 59 4.97 -7.58 7.06
CA ILE A 59 5.47 -8.47 6.00
C ILE A 59 4.72 -9.81 6.01
N ASN A 60 4.54 -10.43 7.17
CA ASN A 60 3.81 -11.69 7.34
C ASN A 60 2.34 -11.55 6.88
N MET A 61 1.75 -10.36 7.05
CA MET A 61 0.44 -9.99 6.53
C MET A 61 0.41 -9.69 5.01
N GLY A 62 1.47 -10.02 4.27
CA GLY A 62 1.55 -9.84 2.81
C GLY A 62 1.68 -8.40 2.32
N SER A 63 2.08 -7.48 3.20
CA SER A 63 2.19 -6.05 2.86
C SER A 63 3.67 -5.69 2.63
N GLN A 64 3.96 -5.09 1.48
CA GLN A 64 5.32 -4.66 1.11
C GLN A 64 5.36 -3.17 0.79
N SER A 65 6.54 -2.57 0.96
CA SER A 65 6.78 -1.19 0.54
C SER A 65 6.78 -1.11 -1.00
N ARG A 66 6.02 -0.18 -1.57
CA ARG A 66 5.90 0.10 -3.02
C ARG A 66 5.88 1.60 -3.30
N ARG A 67 6.65 2.04 -4.30
CA ARG A 67 6.64 3.44 -4.74
C ARG A 67 5.23 3.87 -5.19
N PRO A 68 4.73 5.03 -4.74
CA PRO A 68 3.47 5.55 -5.25
C PRO A 68 3.68 5.96 -6.71
N ILE A 69 2.72 5.63 -7.57
CA ILE A 69 2.67 6.20 -8.91
C ILE A 69 2.31 7.68 -8.73
N ARG A 70 3.15 8.59 -9.23
CA ARG A 70 2.85 10.03 -9.29
C ARG A 70 1.82 10.21 -10.41
N VAL A 71 0.55 10.33 -10.03
CA VAL A 71 -0.53 10.67 -10.97
C VAL A 71 -1.01 12.09 -10.70
N PRO A 72 -1.39 12.87 -11.73
CA PRO A 72 -2.03 14.15 -11.53
C PRO A 72 -3.28 13.99 -10.67
N LEU A 73 -3.48 14.91 -9.72
CA LEU A 73 -4.70 14.94 -8.94
C LEU A 73 -5.84 15.42 -9.84
N LEU A 74 -6.78 14.53 -10.15
CA LEU A 74 -7.93 14.86 -10.97
C LEU A 74 -9.04 15.47 -10.11
N THR A 75 -9.43 16.70 -10.42
CA THR A 75 -10.63 17.34 -9.86
C THR A 75 -11.89 16.62 -10.36
N ALA A 76 -13.03 16.84 -9.70
CA ALA A 76 -14.31 16.28 -10.13
C ALA A 76 -14.65 16.69 -11.57
N ARG A 77 -14.35 17.95 -11.94
CA ARG A 77 -14.52 18.48 -13.29
C ARG A 77 -13.66 17.72 -14.31
N HIS A 78 -12.38 17.48 -14.02
CA HIS A 78 -11.50 16.73 -14.92
C HIS A 78 -12.03 15.31 -15.14
N LYS A 79 -12.48 14.64 -14.08
CA LYS A 79 -13.06 13.28 -14.19
C LYS A 79 -14.30 13.27 -15.07
N ALA A 80 -15.19 14.25 -14.92
CA ALA A 80 -16.39 14.36 -15.73
C ALA A 80 -16.05 14.56 -17.22
N LEU A 81 -15.11 15.45 -17.53
CA LEU A 81 -14.67 15.73 -18.91
C LEU A 81 -13.98 14.52 -19.56
N LEU A 82 -13.09 13.84 -18.82
CA LEU A 82 -12.44 12.62 -19.31
C LEU A 82 -13.46 11.52 -19.60
N LEU A 83 -14.46 11.35 -18.71
CA LEU A 83 -15.51 10.36 -18.91
C LEU A 83 -16.43 10.71 -20.08
N SER A 84 -16.81 11.98 -20.25
CA SER A 84 -17.63 12.40 -21.37
C SER A 84 -16.90 12.22 -22.70
N GLY A 85 -15.62 12.58 -22.76
CA GLY A 85 -14.79 12.34 -23.95
C GLY A 85 -14.67 10.86 -24.28
N ALA A 86 -14.38 10.02 -23.28
CA ALA A 86 -14.31 8.57 -23.48
C ALA A 86 -15.63 7.98 -24.00
N ARG A 87 -16.78 8.46 -23.52
CA ARG A 87 -18.10 8.04 -24.01
C ARG A 87 -18.38 8.52 -25.42
N GLN A 88 -18.03 9.77 -25.74
CA GLN A 88 -18.23 10.35 -27.06
C GLN A 88 -17.46 9.61 -28.14
N HIS A 89 -16.26 9.12 -27.80
CA HIS A 89 -15.39 8.38 -28.71
C HIS A 89 -15.43 6.87 -28.50
N TYR A 90 -16.42 6.34 -27.76
CA TYR A 90 -16.50 4.92 -27.41
C TYR A 90 -16.64 4.00 -28.64
N HIS A 91 -17.33 4.48 -29.67
CA HIS A 91 -17.57 3.75 -30.92
C HIS A 91 -16.61 4.12 -32.05
N TRP A 92 -15.57 4.91 -31.77
CA TRP A 92 -14.62 5.33 -32.79
C TRP A 92 -13.79 4.15 -33.29
N THR A 93 -13.70 4.06 -34.61
CA THR A 93 -12.88 3.08 -35.32
C THR A 93 -11.44 3.58 -35.45
N VAL A 94 -10.53 2.69 -35.86
CA VAL A 94 -9.14 3.06 -36.14
C VAL A 94 -9.05 4.16 -37.20
N ASP A 95 -9.93 4.14 -38.20
CA ASP A 95 -9.93 5.15 -39.27
C ASP A 95 -10.42 6.51 -38.77
N ASP A 96 -11.36 6.55 -37.82
CA ASP A 96 -11.76 7.81 -37.16
C ASP A 96 -10.58 8.42 -36.39
N TRP A 97 -9.79 7.60 -35.68
CA TRP A 97 -8.60 8.06 -34.96
C TRP A 97 -7.50 8.58 -35.88
N LYS A 98 -7.36 8.05 -37.10
CA LYS A 98 -6.38 8.52 -38.10
C LYS A 98 -6.65 9.95 -38.57
N GLN A 99 -7.90 10.41 -38.47
CA GLN A 99 -8.28 11.78 -38.86
C GLN A 99 -7.97 12.80 -37.75
N VAL A 100 -7.54 12.36 -36.56
CA VAL A 100 -7.25 13.25 -35.43
C VAL A 100 -5.79 13.68 -35.47
N ALA A 101 -5.57 14.99 -35.60
CA ALA A 101 -4.25 15.60 -35.40
C ALA A 101 -4.06 16.00 -33.93
N TRP A 102 -3.02 15.49 -33.29
CA TRP A 102 -2.66 15.81 -31.90
C TRP A 102 -1.49 16.80 -31.87
N SER A 103 -1.56 17.78 -30.97
CA SER A 103 -0.47 18.72 -30.68
C SER A 103 -0.28 18.84 -29.18
N ASP A 104 0.98 18.86 -28.71
CA ASP A 104 1.35 19.11 -27.32
C ASP A 104 2.73 19.76 -27.26
N GLU A 105 2.96 20.61 -26.25
CA GLU A 105 4.26 21.24 -25.99
C GLU A 105 5.03 20.48 -24.91
N SER A 106 6.19 19.93 -25.27
CA SER A 106 7.10 19.28 -24.32
C SER A 106 8.29 20.16 -23.95
N ARG A 107 8.70 20.12 -22.68
CA ARG A 107 9.91 20.79 -22.17
C ARG A 107 11.05 19.78 -22.06
N PHE A 108 12.12 19.99 -22.80
CA PHE A 108 13.34 19.18 -22.69
C PHE A 108 14.31 19.85 -21.70
N GLN A 109 14.74 19.11 -20.68
CA GLN A 109 15.74 19.56 -19.70
C GLN A 109 17.01 18.69 -19.80
N LEU A 110 18.18 19.33 -19.72
CA LEU A 110 19.49 18.68 -19.90
C LEU A 110 20.00 17.92 -18.66
N TYR A 111 19.44 18.16 -17.45
CA TYR A 111 19.84 17.48 -16.20
C TYR A 111 18.62 17.24 -15.28
N GLN A 112 18.56 16.07 -14.61
CA GLN A 112 17.47 15.66 -13.70
C GLN A 112 17.77 16.02 -12.23
N THR A 113 16.74 16.51 -11.51
CA THR A 113 16.71 16.58 -10.04
C THR A 113 15.45 15.90 -9.54
N ASP A 114 15.56 14.69 -9.00
CA ASP A 114 14.41 13.99 -8.43
C ASP A 114 14.74 13.42 -7.04
N ALA A 115 14.14 14.01 -6.01
CA ALA A 115 14.11 13.48 -4.65
C ALA A 115 12.86 12.58 -4.50
N HIS A 116 13.07 11.29 -4.24
CA HIS A 116 12.01 10.28 -4.20
C HIS A 116 11.62 9.89 -2.76
N VAL A 117 10.32 9.84 -2.46
CA VAL A 117 9.77 9.28 -1.21
C VAL A 117 8.96 8.00 -1.52
N GLY A 118 9.21 6.92 -0.78
CA GLY A 118 8.52 5.62 -0.93
C GLY A 118 7.17 5.52 -0.20
N VAL A 119 6.28 4.61 -0.63
CA VAL A 119 4.95 4.29 -0.04
C VAL A 119 4.83 2.76 0.15
N SER A 120 3.75 2.18 0.68
CA SER A 120 3.55 0.71 0.82
C SER A 120 2.23 0.21 0.19
N ARG A 121 2.19 -1.00 -0.41
CA ARG A 121 1.00 -1.67 -1.00
C ARG A 121 1.01 -3.20 -0.88
N ARG A 122 -0.17 -3.83 -0.79
CA ARG A 122 -0.38 -5.30 -0.79
C ARG A 122 -0.40 -5.88 -2.21
N HIS A 123 -0.06 -7.16 -2.32
CA HIS A 123 -0.28 -7.97 -3.52
C HIS A 123 -1.74 -8.47 -3.55
N HIS A 124 -2.34 -8.43 -4.74
CA HIS A 124 -3.57 -9.16 -5.07
C HIS A 124 -3.22 -10.61 -5.37
#